data_AF-A0A3A5VQ07-F1
#
_entry.id   AF-A0A3A5VQ07-F1
#
_cell.length_a   1.000
_cell.length_b   1.000
_cell.length_c   1.000
_cell.angle_alpha   90.00
_cell.angle_beta   90.00
_cell.angle_gamma   90.00
#
_symmetry.space_group_name_H-M   'P 1'
#
loop_
_entity.id
_entity.type
_entity.pdbx_description
1 polymer ?
#
loop_
_entity_poly.entity_id
_entity_poly.type
_entity_poly.pdbx_seq_one_letter_code
_entity_poly.pdbx_strand_id
1 'polypeptide(L)'
;EHSLTLYRKALIHLAFAEQWHEAIELLDAQPALKSAITQRFQLYLRVSHTAKSQDTNSATRLLKDFVKRTRTVSEENEQGEMVEISRVHYAEDDLDMLKTYPLEHPRPLPSDPFCGRVTAAINSLHQNRRRQKNTLDIRFNQLMQSDSPSINEVHLLAKEASKVRPVDGLMFLERAQNSAIFTELQIRKLRDVEKSMFSLNRKNIPNSSRRYLRNLSLAPLVIVDTNILVDALIDRIAEKLQLVSEASLDIRGQGSFHKVLLSKARDKKLQLWLPNVVQQELAGIVSGTDSLRSRFDDALVSPKLLESIFDQKTLRSLADDVLKDYNTWRPLNLELEDEAASPENTLAIEEFLSQSTEIYEEITAMKRTRGEPIRTVINGKDIYPEAPDRIIMGIALQLATQPLQELGTVLVATRDGDFTLVARAFEEQFGFGIAKNSRSLNAWTK
;
A
#
# COMPACT_ATOMS: atom_id res chain seq x y z
N GLU A 1 -5.55 11.14 17.03
CA GLU A 1 -6.40 10.14 16.35
C GLU A 1 -7.70 10.74 15.85
N HIS A 2 -8.65 11.14 16.71
CA HIS A 2 -9.99 11.54 16.23
C HIS A 2 -10.01 12.81 15.36
N SER A 3 -9.22 13.85 15.65
CA SER A 3 -9.18 15.09 14.87
C SER A 3 -8.54 14.91 13.49
N LEU A 4 -7.30 14.41 13.42
CA LEU A 4 -6.58 14.18 12.16
C LEU A 4 -7.33 13.19 11.24
N THR A 5 -7.88 12.10 11.80
CA THR A 5 -8.68 11.15 11.01
C THR A 5 -9.98 11.77 10.50
N LEU A 6 -10.57 12.70 11.24
CA LEU A 6 -11.76 13.45 10.82
C LEU A 6 -11.41 14.45 9.72
N TYR A 7 -10.32 15.19 9.83
CA TYR A 7 -9.84 16.09 8.78
C TYR A 7 -9.49 15.35 7.49
N ARG A 8 -8.83 14.18 7.59
CA ARG A 8 -8.54 13.33 6.42
C ARG A 8 -9.82 12.85 5.74
N LYS A 9 -10.84 12.45 6.51
CA LYS A 9 -12.15 12.08 5.95
C LYS A 9 -12.83 13.28 5.30
N ALA A 10 -12.80 14.45 5.95
CA ALA A 10 -13.36 15.68 5.42
C ALA A 10 -12.73 16.03 4.06
N LEU A 11 -11.39 15.99 3.94
CA LEU A 11 -10.70 16.23 2.67
C LEU A 11 -11.13 15.27 1.56
N ILE A 12 -11.26 13.98 1.88
CA ILE A 12 -11.73 12.98 0.91
C ILE A 12 -13.17 13.31 0.47
N HIS A 13 -14.05 13.71 1.38
CA HIS A 13 -15.41 14.11 1.06
C HIS A 13 -15.48 15.39 0.22
N LEU A 14 -14.65 16.39 0.53
CA LEU A 14 -14.53 17.62 -0.26
C LEU A 14 -14.03 17.32 -1.68
N ALA A 15 -13.06 16.42 -1.82
CA ALA A 15 -12.58 15.95 -3.12
C ALA A 15 -13.69 15.26 -3.93
N PHE A 16 -14.49 14.40 -3.30
CA PHE A 16 -15.64 13.76 -3.95
C PHE A 16 -16.73 14.76 -4.35
N ALA A 17 -16.91 15.83 -3.60
CA ALA A 17 -17.87 16.90 -3.89
C ALA A 17 -17.33 17.96 -4.86
N GLU A 18 -16.11 17.77 -5.36
CA GLU A 18 -15.39 18.74 -6.21
C GLU A 18 -15.23 20.14 -5.59
N GLN A 19 -15.24 20.23 -4.25
CA GLN A 19 -15.02 21.45 -3.47
C GLN A 19 -13.51 21.66 -3.28
N TRP A 20 -12.81 21.91 -4.39
CA TRP A 20 -11.34 21.93 -4.39
C TRP A 20 -10.73 23.07 -3.58
N HIS A 21 -11.41 24.22 -3.54
CA HIS A 21 -10.95 25.39 -2.80
C HIS A 21 -10.90 25.10 -1.29
N GLU A 22 -12.04 24.67 -0.72
CA GLU A 22 -12.15 24.27 0.68
C GLU A 22 -11.18 23.13 1.03
N ALA A 23 -10.96 22.18 0.10
CA ALA A 23 -10.01 21.11 0.30
C ALA A 23 -8.56 21.61 0.41
N ILE A 24 -8.18 22.62 -0.40
CA ILE A 24 -6.82 23.20 -0.33
C ILE A 24 -6.67 24.09 0.90
N GLU A 25 -7.68 24.89 1.24
CA GLU A 25 -7.65 25.70 2.46
C GLU A 25 -7.47 24.83 3.71
N LEU A 26 -8.24 23.72 3.81
CA LEU A 26 -8.10 22.77 4.91
C LEU A 26 -6.71 22.11 4.94
N LEU A 27 -6.15 21.79 3.77
CA LEU A 27 -4.82 21.20 3.64
C LEU A 27 -3.70 22.18 4.05
N ASP A 28 -3.81 23.45 3.66
CA ASP A 28 -2.81 24.48 3.94
C ASP A 28 -2.93 25.01 5.38
N ALA A 29 -4.12 24.97 5.98
CA ALA A 29 -4.35 25.39 7.37
C ALA A 29 -3.79 24.40 8.42
N GLN A 30 -3.51 23.16 8.05
CA GLN A 30 -3.08 22.10 8.98
C GLN A 30 -1.81 21.40 8.47
N PRO A 31 -0.60 21.78 8.94
CA PRO A 31 0.67 21.18 8.52
C PRO A 31 0.70 19.65 8.72
N ALA A 32 0.18 19.15 9.85
CA ALA A 32 0.10 17.72 10.12
C ALA A 32 -0.79 16.95 9.13
N LEU A 33 -1.81 17.61 8.56
CA LEU A 33 -2.65 17.02 7.53
C LEU A 33 -1.92 16.93 6.19
N LYS A 34 -1.07 17.92 5.90
CA LYS A 34 -0.20 17.93 4.73
C LYS A 34 0.86 16.83 4.80
N SER A 35 1.45 16.56 5.95
CA SER A 35 2.34 15.40 6.09
C SER A 35 1.58 14.08 6.07
N ALA A 36 0.40 13.99 6.70
CA ALA A 36 -0.41 12.76 6.78
C ALA A 36 -1.05 12.28 5.47
N ILE A 37 -1.02 13.10 4.42
CA ILE A 37 -1.64 12.82 3.13
C ILE A 37 -0.57 12.66 2.07
N THR A 38 -0.80 11.71 1.16
CA THR A 38 0.18 11.39 0.15
C THR A 38 0.40 12.52 -0.85
N GLN A 39 1.63 12.60 -1.38
CA GLN A 39 1.99 13.64 -2.34
C GLN A 39 1.14 13.54 -3.62
N ARG A 40 0.74 12.34 -4.06
CA ARG A 40 -0.17 12.17 -5.20
C ARG A 40 -1.56 12.73 -4.93
N PHE A 41 -2.11 12.55 -3.73
CA PHE A 41 -3.42 13.13 -3.38
C PHE A 41 -3.34 14.66 -3.27
N GLN A 42 -2.27 15.19 -2.69
CA GLN A 42 -2.03 16.64 -2.66
C GLN A 42 -1.92 17.22 -4.07
N LEU A 43 -1.17 16.55 -4.96
CA LEU A 43 -1.05 16.91 -6.36
C LEU A 43 -2.41 16.87 -7.05
N TYR A 44 -3.20 15.82 -6.82
CA TYR A 44 -4.55 15.68 -7.35
C TYR A 44 -5.45 16.86 -6.98
N LEU A 45 -5.47 17.25 -5.70
CA LEU A 45 -6.24 18.41 -5.24
C LEU A 45 -5.75 19.72 -5.88
N ARG A 46 -4.43 19.98 -5.85
CA ARG A 46 -3.84 21.23 -6.36
C ARG A 46 -4.00 21.39 -7.86
N VAL A 47 -3.83 20.31 -8.64
CA VAL A 47 -4.03 20.32 -10.10
C VAL A 47 -5.52 20.52 -10.41
N SER A 48 -6.42 19.84 -9.69
CA SER A 48 -7.86 19.95 -9.92
C SER A 48 -8.40 21.34 -9.61
N HIS A 49 -7.97 21.94 -8.50
CA HIS A 49 -8.28 23.33 -8.16
C HIS A 49 -7.78 24.30 -9.21
N THR A 50 -6.48 24.26 -9.52
CA THR A 50 -5.84 25.21 -10.45
C THR A 50 -6.46 25.12 -11.85
N ALA A 51 -6.81 23.90 -12.29
CA ALA A 51 -7.49 23.70 -13.57
C ALA A 51 -8.95 24.21 -13.56
N LYS A 52 -9.70 24.04 -12.46
CA LYS A 52 -11.08 24.54 -12.33
C LYS A 52 -11.13 26.07 -12.22
N SER A 53 -10.10 26.69 -11.65
CA SER A 53 -9.88 28.14 -11.62
C SER A 53 -9.38 28.73 -12.95
N GLN A 54 -9.52 27.99 -14.06
CA GLN A 54 -9.14 28.35 -15.43
C GLN A 54 -7.63 28.55 -15.71
N ASP A 55 -6.74 28.27 -14.76
CA ASP A 55 -5.30 28.29 -15.00
C ASP A 55 -4.76 26.91 -15.42
N THR A 56 -5.18 26.48 -16.62
CA THR A 56 -4.85 25.14 -17.12
C THR A 56 -3.35 24.94 -17.38
N ASN A 57 -2.61 26.01 -17.64
CA ASN A 57 -1.17 25.96 -17.92
C ASN A 57 -0.39 25.73 -16.64
N SER A 58 -0.71 26.45 -15.56
CA SER A 58 -0.09 26.21 -14.25
C SER A 58 -0.43 24.83 -13.72
N ALA A 59 -1.67 24.35 -13.89
CA ALA A 59 -2.05 22.99 -13.53
C ALA A 59 -1.20 21.92 -14.25
N THR A 60 -0.92 22.14 -15.54
CA THR A 60 -0.05 21.26 -16.34
C THR A 60 1.41 21.33 -15.89
N ARG A 61 1.88 22.52 -15.46
CA ARG A 61 3.23 22.72 -14.92
C ARG A 61 3.44 21.98 -13.61
N LEU A 62 2.46 22.01 -12.69
CA LEU A 62 2.52 21.27 -11.43
C LEU A 62 2.75 19.77 -11.65
N LEU A 63 2.09 19.18 -12.64
CA LEU A 63 2.28 17.77 -13.00
C LEU A 63 3.69 17.48 -13.53
N LYS A 64 4.24 18.37 -14.35
CA LYS A 64 5.61 18.23 -14.87
C LYS A 64 6.65 18.39 -13.77
N ASP A 65 6.45 19.36 -12.87
CA ASP A 65 7.34 19.61 -11.74
C ASP A 65 7.32 18.42 -10.77
N PHE A 66 6.17 17.76 -10.58
CA PHE A 66 6.04 16.56 -9.76
C PHE A 66 6.89 15.38 -10.26
N VAL A 67 6.95 15.17 -11.58
CA VAL A 67 7.75 14.08 -12.18
C VAL A 67 9.17 14.50 -12.56
N LYS A 68 9.56 15.74 -12.22
CA LYS A 68 10.90 16.25 -12.50
C LYS A 68 11.90 15.55 -11.57
N ARG A 69 12.84 14.82 -12.16
CA ARG A 69 13.96 14.16 -11.48
C ARG A 69 15.28 14.72 -12.02
N THR A 70 16.32 14.70 -11.21
CA THR A 70 17.68 15.07 -11.63
C THR A 70 18.51 13.79 -11.69
N ARG A 71 19.12 13.50 -12.84
CA ARG A 71 20.06 12.39 -13.00
C ARG A 71 21.44 12.95 -13.33
N THR A 72 22.47 12.48 -12.63
CA THR A 72 23.86 12.70 -13.03
C THR A 72 24.17 11.79 -14.21
N VAL A 73 24.56 12.39 -15.33
CA VAL A 73 24.97 11.68 -16.54
C VAL A 73 26.41 12.06 -16.79
N SER A 74 27.29 11.06 -16.87
CA SER A 74 28.69 11.27 -17.25
C SER A 74 28.73 11.54 -18.75
N GLU A 75 29.06 12.77 -19.13
CA GLU A 75 29.27 13.18 -20.52
C GLU A 75 30.75 13.53 -20.72
N GLU A 76 31.26 13.21 -21.90
CA GLU A 76 32.61 13.57 -22.30
C GLU A 76 32.64 15.05 -22.69
N ASN A 77 33.42 15.86 -21.98
CA ASN A 77 33.60 17.28 -22.29
C ASN A 77 34.39 17.46 -23.60
N GLU A 78 34.44 18.68 -24.14
CA GLU A 78 35.19 19.03 -25.37
C GLU A 78 36.70 18.69 -25.32
N GLN A 79 37.22 18.32 -24.16
CA GLN A 79 38.60 17.94 -23.88
C GLN A 79 38.82 16.42 -23.72
N GLY A 80 37.77 15.60 -23.88
CA GLY A 80 37.86 14.13 -23.76
C GLY A 80 37.77 13.59 -22.33
N GLU A 81 37.44 14.44 -21.35
CA GLU A 81 37.30 14.05 -19.94
C GLU A 81 35.82 13.79 -19.60
N MET A 82 35.53 12.68 -18.93
CA MET A 82 34.20 12.33 -18.46
C MET A 82 33.82 13.19 -17.26
N VAL A 83 32.86 14.10 -17.43
CA VAL A 83 32.35 14.96 -16.35
C VAL A 83 30.90 14.61 -16.04
N GLU A 84 30.56 14.54 -14.76
CA GLU A 84 29.20 14.31 -14.31
C GLU A 84 28.36 15.59 -14.44
N ILE A 85 27.46 15.61 -15.43
CA ILE A 85 26.53 16.72 -15.64
C ILE A 85 25.16 16.34 -15.08
N SER A 86 24.59 17.21 -14.25
CA SER A 86 23.23 17.04 -13.74
C SER A 86 22.21 17.40 -14.84
N ARG A 87 21.56 16.39 -15.42
CA ARG A 87 20.45 16.60 -16.37
C ARG A 87 19.11 16.39 -15.67
N VAL A 88 18.23 17.36 -15.87
CA VAL A 88 16.82 17.24 -15.52
C VAL A 88 16.15 16.30 -16.51
N HIS A 89 15.57 15.22 -15.98
CA HIS A 89 14.71 14.29 -16.72
C HIS A 89 13.31 14.29 -16.10
N TYR A 90 12.28 13.99 -16.89
CA TYR A 90 10.91 13.84 -16.40
C TYR A 90 10.55 12.35 -16.39
N ALA A 91 10.18 11.81 -15.24
CA ALA A 91 9.72 10.43 -15.11
C ALA A 91 8.34 10.30 -15.77
N GLU A 92 8.32 10.07 -17.08
CA GLU A 92 7.09 9.90 -17.87
C GLU A 92 6.23 8.74 -17.35
N ASP A 93 6.89 7.71 -16.83
CA ASP A 93 6.24 6.57 -16.18
C ASP A 93 5.37 6.99 -14.99
N ASP A 94 5.89 7.87 -14.12
CA ASP A 94 5.15 8.39 -12.98
C ASP A 94 3.91 9.19 -13.46
N LEU A 95 4.03 9.91 -14.58
CA LEU A 95 2.92 10.63 -15.21
C LEU A 95 1.85 9.67 -15.75
N ASP A 96 2.25 8.55 -16.35
CA ASP A 96 1.30 7.55 -16.86
C ASP A 96 0.54 6.86 -15.72
N MET A 97 1.20 6.58 -14.61
CA MET A 97 0.53 6.07 -13.40
C MET A 97 -0.52 7.05 -12.85
N LEU A 98 -0.29 8.36 -12.99
CA LEU A 98 -1.27 9.36 -12.56
C LEU A 98 -2.59 9.32 -13.37
N LYS A 99 -2.61 8.77 -14.60
CA LYS A 99 -3.86 8.63 -15.38
C LYS A 99 -4.87 7.73 -14.68
N THR A 100 -4.40 6.68 -14.02
CA THR A 100 -5.25 5.71 -13.32
C THR A 100 -5.54 6.09 -11.88
N TYR A 101 -4.88 7.14 -11.36
CA TYR A 101 -4.96 7.53 -9.96
C TYR A 101 -6.41 7.71 -9.44
N PRO A 102 -7.34 8.41 -10.14
CA PRO A 102 -8.71 8.53 -9.66
C PRO A 102 -9.44 7.18 -9.51
N LEU A 103 -9.06 6.18 -10.32
CA LEU A 103 -9.61 4.83 -10.32
C LEU A 103 -8.96 3.92 -9.27
N GLU A 104 -7.81 4.31 -8.71
CA GLU A 104 -7.14 3.55 -7.65
C GLU A 104 -7.95 3.56 -6.33
N HIS A 105 -8.82 4.54 -6.12
CA HIS A 105 -9.60 4.61 -4.89
C HIS A 105 -10.73 3.56 -4.87
N PRO A 106 -11.04 2.92 -3.71
CA PRO A 106 -12.15 1.98 -3.58
C PRO A 106 -13.50 2.56 -4.05
N ARG A 107 -13.67 3.87 -3.83
CA ARG A 107 -14.67 4.69 -4.50
C ARG A 107 -13.92 5.63 -5.46
N PRO A 108 -14.11 5.51 -6.79
CA PRO A 108 -13.37 6.32 -7.75
C PRO A 108 -13.57 7.82 -7.53
N LEU A 109 -12.46 8.57 -7.51
CA LEU A 109 -12.49 10.04 -7.47
C LEU A 109 -12.92 10.61 -8.83
N PRO A 110 -13.40 11.87 -8.88
CA PRO A 110 -13.65 12.56 -10.15
C PRO A 110 -12.41 12.55 -11.06
N SER A 111 -12.57 12.04 -12.27
CA SER A 111 -11.47 11.94 -13.24
C SER A 111 -11.08 13.30 -13.81
N ASP A 112 -12.06 14.16 -14.09
CA ASP A 112 -11.82 15.50 -14.61
C ASP A 112 -11.92 16.57 -13.52
N PRO A 113 -11.10 17.64 -13.59
CA PRO A 113 -10.21 18.00 -14.71
C PRO A 113 -8.82 17.33 -14.67
N PHE A 114 -8.52 16.51 -13.67
CA PHE A 114 -7.19 15.96 -13.40
C PHE A 114 -6.63 15.12 -14.57
N CYS A 115 -7.33 14.07 -15.01
CA CYS A 115 -6.90 13.17 -16.09
C CYS A 115 -6.69 13.92 -17.41
N GLY A 116 -7.54 14.90 -17.71
CA GLY A 116 -7.35 15.79 -18.85
C GLY A 116 -6.05 16.59 -18.77
N ARG A 117 -5.66 17.07 -17.58
CA ARG A 117 -4.39 17.77 -17.37
C ARG A 117 -3.18 16.84 -17.43
N VAL A 118 -3.27 15.61 -16.91
CA VAL A 118 -2.22 14.59 -17.04
C VAL A 118 -1.95 14.29 -18.51
N THR A 119 -3.01 14.12 -19.31
CA THR A 119 -2.89 13.91 -20.76
C THR A 119 -2.24 15.12 -21.45
N ALA A 120 -2.60 16.34 -21.06
CA ALA A 120 -1.96 17.55 -21.59
C ALA A 120 -0.47 17.66 -21.21
N ALA A 121 -0.09 17.26 -19.99
CA ALA A 121 1.30 17.26 -19.54
C ALA A 121 2.16 16.30 -20.36
N ILE A 122 1.68 15.07 -20.56
CA ILE A 122 2.32 14.03 -21.38
C ILE A 122 2.50 14.52 -22.81
N ASN A 123 1.41 15.02 -23.44
CA ASN A 123 1.47 15.56 -24.79
C ASN A 123 2.47 16.70 -24.91
N SER A 124 2.54 17.58 -23.91
CA SER A 124 3.48 18.70 -23.93
C SER A 124 4.95 18.27 -23.75
N LEU A 125 5.23 17.25 -22.94
CA LEU A 125 6.58 16.67 -22.84
C LEU A 125 7.00 15.99 -24.14
N HIS A 126 6.07 15.28 -24.81
CA HIS A 126 6.31 14.68 -26.12
C HIS A 126 6.52 15.71 -27.24
N GLN A 127 5.77 16.83 -27.24
CA GLN A 127 5.93 17.91 -28.24
C GLN A 127 7.33 18.56 -28.18
N ASN A 128 7.90 18.72 -26.98
CA ASN A 128 9.26 19.23 -26.81
C ASN A 128 10.33 18.25 -27.34
N ARG A 129 9.99 16.96 -27.45
CA ARG A 129 10.83 15.93 -28.06
C ARG A 129 10.35 15.66 -29.49
N ARG A 130 10.68 16.54 -30.44
CA ARG A 130 10.38 16.45 -31.89
C ARG A 130 10.85 15.14 -32.60
N ARG A 131 11.30 14.09 -31.90
CA ARG A 131 11.77 12.80 -32.45
C ARG A 131 10.96 11.56 -32.05
N GLN A 132 9.97 11.62 -31.16
CA GLN A 132 9.15 10.44 -30.79
C GLN A 132 7.68 10.61 -31.19
N LYS A 133 7.42 10.63 -32.50
CA LYS A 133 6.08 10.78 -33.10
C LYS A 133 5.19 9.53 -32.95
N ASN A 134 5.57 8.55 -32.11
CA ASN A 134 4.98 7.20 -32.12
C ASN A 134 5.12 6.47 -30.76
N THR A 135 4.87 7.17 -29.64
CA THR A 135 4.87 6.50 -28.32
C THR A 135 3.66 5.58 -28.18
N LEU A 136 3.84 4.48 -27.44
CA LEU A 136 2.83 3.43 -27.29
C LEU A 136 1.54 3.97 -26.65
N ASP A 137 1.65 4.94 -25.73
CA ASP A 137 0.48 5.62 -25.14
C ASP A 137 -0.33 6.44 -26.13
N ILE A 138 0.31 7.15 -27.06
CA ILE A 138 -0.40 7.91 -28.08
C ILE A 138 -1.17 6.94 -28.99
N ARG A 139 -0.52 5.85 -29.41
CA ARG A 139 -1.17 4.79 -30.20
C ARG A 139 -2.33 4.15 -29.44
N PHE A 140 -2.17 3.90 -28.14
CA PHE A 140 -3.24 3.33 -27.31
C PHE A 140 -4.42 4.30 -27.20
N ASN A 141 -4.17 5.58 -26.94
CA ASN A 141 -5.23 6.58 -26.85
C ASN A 141 -5.96 6.75 -28.19
N GLN A 142 -5.24 6.76 -29.31
CA GLN A 142 -5.84 6.81 -30.66
C GLN A 142 -6.70 5.57 -30.94
N LEU A 143 -6.20 4.39 -30.56
CA LEU A 143 -6.95 3.14 -30.66
C LEU A 143 -8.25 3.22 -29.85
N MET A 144 -8.17 3.65 -28.60
CA MET A 144 -9.33 3.75 -27.71
C MET A 144 -10.30 4.88 -28.08
N GLN A 145 -9.88 5.86 -28.88
CA GLN A 145 -10.73 6.92 -29.44
C GLN A 145 -11.43 6.50 -30.74
N SER A 146 -11.03 5.38 -31.35
CA SER A 146 -11.69 4.87 -32.55
C SER A 146 -13.11 4.36 -32.21
N ASP A 147 -14.01 4.43 -33.19
CA ASP A 147 -15.43 4.03 -33.00
C ASP A 147 -15.59 2.54 -32.66
N SER A 148 -14.60 1.71 -33.01
CA SER A 148 -14.61 0.26 -32.75
C SER A 148 -13.19 -0.31 -32.59
N PRO A 149 -12.54 -0.14 -31.43
CA PRO A 149 -11.20 -0.69 -31.21
C PRO A 149 -11.21 -2.21 -31.29
N SER A 150 -10.26 -2.78 -32.03
CA SER A 150 -10.12 -4.23 -32.12
C SER A 150 -9.34 -4.80 -30.94
N ILE A 151 -9.83 -5.91 -30.35
CA ILE A 151 -9.08 -6.67 -29.32
C ILE A 151 -7.68 -7.03 -29.82
N ASN A 152 -7.56 -7.40 -31.09
CA ASN A 152 -6.28 -7.81 -31.67
C ASN A 152 -5.29 -6.65 -31.70
N GLU A 153 -5.75 -5.44 -31.97
CA GLU A 153 -4.90 -4.24 -31.98
C GLU A 153 -4.46 -3.87 -30.56
N VAL A 154 -5.38 -3.93 -29.58
CA VAL A 154 -5.03 -3.75 -28.16
C VAL A 154 -3.98 -4.77 -27.74
N HIS A 155 -4.17 -6.05 -28.10
CA HIS A 155 -3.24 -7.12 -27.78
C HIS A 155 -1.88 -6.94 -28.45
N LEU A 156 -1.82 -6.55 -29.73
CA LEU A 156 -0.57 -6.29 -30.44
C LEU A 156 0.21 -5.14 -29.81
N LEU A 157 -0.49 -4.04 -29.44
CA LEU A 157 0.10 -2.91 -28.76
C LEU A 157 0.62 -3.30 -27.38
N ALA A 158 -0.19 -4.02 -26.59
CA ALA A 158 0.21 -4.53 -25.28
C ALA A 158 1.43 -5.46 -25.40
N LYS A 159 1.49 -6.30 -26.44
CA LYS A 159 2.63 -7.18 -26.71
C LYS A 159 3.88 -6.37 -27.08
N GLU A 160 3.76 -5.33 -27.90
CA GLU A 160 4.86 -4.42 -28.22
C GLU A 160 5.39 -3.73 -26.96
N ALA A 161 4.50 -3.21 -26.11
CA ALA A 161 4.83 -2.59 -24.82
C ALA A 161 5.51 -3.57 -23.86
N SER A 162 5.00 -4.80 -23.77
CA SER A 162 5.52 -5.81 -22.85
C SER A 162 6.98 -6.20 -23.12
N LYS A 163 7.46 -6.05 -24.36
CA LYS A 163 8.86 -6.28 -24.73
C LYS A 163 9.82 -5.24 -24.14
N VAL A 164 9.34 -4.00 -23.96
CA VAL A 164 10.11 -2.92 -23.33
C VAL A 164 9.98 -3.04 -21.82
N ARG A 165 8.74 -3.04 -21.34
CA ARG A 165 8.41 -3.20 -19.93
C ARG A 165 7.13 -4.04 -19.79
N PRO A 166 7.20 -5.22 -19.16
CA PRO A 166 6.04 -6.10 -19.04
C PRO A 166 4.81 -5.49 -18.38
N VAL A 167 5.03 -4.62 -17.39
CA VAL A 167 3.95 -3.95 -16.65
C VAL A 167 3.10 -3.06 -17.55
N ASP A 168 3.70 -2.34 -18.49
CA ASP A 168 2.96 -1.41 -19.37
C ASP A 168 1.98 -2.13 -20.28
N GLY A 169 2.41 -3.27 -20.83
CA GLY A 169 1.54 -4.13 -21.64
C GLY A 169 0.32 -4.57 -20.86
N LEU A 170 0.51 -4.98 -19.60
CA LEU A 170 -0.59 -5.37 -18.72
C LEU A 170 -1.47 -4.18 -18.34
N MET A 171 -0.89 -3.00 -18.07
CA MET A 171 -1.64 -1.78 -17.79
C MET A 171 -2.51 -1.33 -18.97
N PHE A 172 -2.06 -1.51 -20.22
CA PHE A 172 -2.91 -1.24 -21.38
C PHE A 172 -4.11 -2.19 -21.45
N LEU A 173 -3.92 -3.47 -21.13
CA LEU A 173 -5.01 -4.45 -21.07
C LEU A 173 -5.98 -4.15 -19.92
N GLU A 174 -5.47 -3.74 -18.76
CA GLU A 174 -6.24 -3.30 -17.59
C GLU A 174 -7.10 -2.07 -17.94
N ARG A 175 -6.50 -1.05 -18.57
CA ARG A 175 -7.20 0.16 -19.02
C ARG A 175 -8.26 -0.15 -20.09
N ALA A 176 -7.97 -1.05 -21.01
CA ALA A 176 -8.93 -1.48 -22.03
C ALA A 176 -10.13 -2.19 -21.39
N GLN A 177 -9.91 -3.11 -20.45
CA GLN A 177 -10.99 -3.81 -19.71
C GLN A 177 -11.86 -2.85 -18.90
N ASN A 178 -11.25 -1.81 -18.31
CA ASN A 178 -11.96 -0.80 -17.54
C ASN A 178 -12.68 0.26 -18.40
N SER A 179 -12.48 0.24 -19.72
CA SER A 179 -13.18 1.15 -20.63
C SER A 179 -14.62 0.68 -20.88
N ALA A 180 -15.53 1.62 -21.07
CA ALA A 180 -16.93 1.33 -21.40
C ALA A 180 -17.15 0.91 -22.87
N ILE A 181 -16.07 0.72 -23.65
CA ILE A 181 -16.12 0.53 -25.10
C ILE A 181 -16.34 -0.94 -25.48
N PHE A 182 -15.80 -1.86 -24.69
CA PHE A 182 -15.85 -3.29 -24.98
C PHE A 182 -17.07 -3.96 -24.35
N THR A 183 -17.66 -4.90 -25.08
CA THR A 183 -18.72 -5.77 -24.56
C THR A 183 -18.17 -6.79 -23.56
N GLU A 184 -19.05 -7.39 -22.74
CA GLU A 184 -18.64 -8.36 -21.71
C GLU A 184 -17.86 -9.56 -22.29
N LEU A 185 -18.26 -10.06 -23.46
CA LEU A 185 -17.54 -11.13 -24.17
C LEU A 185 -16.13 -10.72 -24.59
N GLN A 186 -15.96 -9.47 -25.01
CA GLN A 186 -14.66 -8.92 -25.40
C GLN A 186 -13.77 -8.68 -24.17
N ILE A 187 -14.34 -8.20 -23.06
CA ILE A 187 -13.65 -8.04 -21.78
C ILE A 187 -13.12 -9.40 -21.27
N ARG A 188 -13.92 -10.47 -21.36
CA ARG A 188 -13.46 -11.83 -20.99
C ARG A 188 -12.24 -12.26 -21.82
N LYS A 189 -12.25 -12.02 -23.13
CA LYS A 189 -11.09 -12.31 -24.01
C LYS A 189 -9.87 -11.47 -23.65
N LEU A 190 -10.04 -10.18 -23.37
CA LEU A 190 -8.95 -9.30 -22.93
C LEU A 190 -8.34 -9.80 -21.60
N ARG A 191 -9.18 -10.27 -20.68
CA ARG A 191 -8.72 -10.87 -19.41
C ARG A 191 -7.92 -12.15 -19.62
N ASP A 192 -8.30 -13.00 -20.58
CA ASP A 192 -7.55 -14.22 -20.90
C ASP A 192 -6.18 -13.88 -21.52
N VAL A 193 -6.13 -12.86 -22.38
CA VAL A 193 -4.87 -12.32 -22.92
C VAL A 193 -3.98 -11.77 -21.81
N GLU A 194 -4.56 -11.00 -20.88
CA GLU A 194 -3.84 -10.43 -19.73
C GLU A 194 -3.26 -11.53 -18.83
N LYS A 195 -4.05 -12.56 -18.49
CA LYS A 195 -3.58 -13.73 -17.73
C LYS A 195 -2.44 -14.45 -18.41
N SER A 196 -2.52 -14.63 -19.73
CA SER A 196 -1.45 -15.27 -20.50
C SER A 196 -0.17 -14.44 -20.48
N MET A 197 -0.28 -13.13 -20.71
CA MET A 197 0.85 -12.20 -20.70
C MET A 197 1.50 -12.08 -19.32
N PHE A 198 0.70 -12.05 -18.26
CA PHE A 198 1.19 -12.06 -16.88
C PHE A 198 1.94 -13.36 -16.59
N SER A 199 1.39 -14.51 -16.98
CA SER A 199 2.02 -15.81 -16.75
C SER A 199 3.42 -15.91 -17.37
N LEU A 200 3.63 -15.31 -18.54
CA LEU A 200 4.93 -15.26 -19.22
C LEU A 200 5.94 -14.34 -18.52
N ASN A 201 5.46 -13.24 -17.93
CA ASN A 201 6.33 -12.18 -17.39
C ASN A 201 6.36 -12.10 -15.87
N ARG A 202 5.65 -12.98 -15.15
CA ARG A 202 5.47 -12.90 -13.68
C ARG A 202 6.79 -12.75 -12.91
N LYS A 203 7.87 -13.41 -13.37
CA LYS A 203 9.20 -13.36 -12.72
C LYS A 203 9.90 -12.02 -12.85
N ASN A 204 9.45 -11.15 -13.76
CA ASN A 204 10.08 -9.86 -14.05
C ASN A 204 9.26 -8.68 -13.53
N ILE A 205 8.12 -8.95 -12.88
CA ILE A 205 7.21 -7.91 -12.39
C ILE A 205 7.23 -7.92 -10.85
N PRO A 206 7.72 -6.84 -10.21
CA PRO A 206 7.73 -6.73 -8.76
C PRO A 206 6.31 -6.60 -8.20
N ASN A 207 6.10 -7.07 -6.97
CA ASN A 207 4.80 -7.05 -6.32
C ASN A 207 4.23 -5.62 -6.14
N SER A 208 5.10 -4.62 -5.99
CA SER A 208 4.74 -3.20 -5.96
C SER A 208 3.99 -2.74 -7.22
N SER A 209 4.37 -3.27 -8.39
CA SER A 209 3.72 -2.95 -9.67
C SER A 209 2.48 -3.81 -9.94
N ARG A 210 2.43 -5.04 -9.42
CA ARG A 210 1.27 -5.93 -9.61
C ARG A 210 0.00 -5.42 -8.94
N ARG A 211 0.12 -4.56 -7.94
CA ARG A 211 -1.03 -3.95 -7.23
C ARG A 211 -1.99 -3.20 -8.17
N TYR A 212 -1.49 -2.70 -9.30
CA TYR A 212 -2.28 -1.95 -10.27
C TYR A 212 -3.06 -2.87 -11.22
N LEU A 213 -2.74 -4.17 -11.24
CA LEU A 213 -3.38 -5.19 -12.06
C LEU A 213 -4.56 -5.83 -11.32
N ARG A 214 -5.65 -5.08 -11.19
CA ARG A 214 -6.81 -5.46 -10.35
C ARG A 214 -7.66 -6.54 -11.01
N ASN A 215 -7.72 -6.59 -12.34
CA ASN A 215 -8.55 -7.57 -13.05
C ASN A 215 -7.97 -9.00 -13.02
N LEU A 216 -6.69 -9.17 -12.68
CA LEU A 216 -6.06 -10.48 -12.53
C LEU A 216 -6.47 -11.23 -11.25
N SER A 217 -7.08 -10.55 -10.27
CA SER A 217 -7.48 -11.13 -8.96
C SER A 217 -6.38 -11.97 -8.29
N LEU A 218 -5.15 -11.43 -8.28
CA LEU A 218 -4.01 -12.11 -7.65
C LEU A 218 -4.13 -12.08 -6.13
N ALA A 219 -3.86 -13.21 -5.47
CA ALA A 219 -3.95 -13.31 -4.01
C ALA A 219 -2.86 -12.46 -3.32
N PRO A 220 -3.20 -11.58 -2.36
CA PRO A 220 -2.20 -10.83 -1.61
C PRO A 220 -1.47 -11.72 -0.59
N LEU A 221 -0.21 -11.39 -0.33
CA LEU A 221 0.54 -11.86 0.83
C LEU A 221 0.32 -10.88 1.98
N VAL A 222 -0.09 -11.39 3.13
CA VAL A 222 -0.37 -10.60 4.33
C VAL A 222 0.62 -11.00 5.43
N ILE A 223 1.47 -10.06 5.79
CA ILE A 223 2.32 -10.11 6.98
C ILE A 223 1.42 -9.79 8.17
N VAL A 224 1.30 -10.72 9.12
CA VAL A 224 0.44 -10.52 10.29
C VAL A 224 1.28 -9.96 11.43
N ASP A 225 0.83 -8.83 11.99
CA ASP A 225 1.44 -8.18 13.15
C ASP A 225 1.05 -8.90 14.46
N THR A 226 1.89 -8.75 15.48
CA THR A 226 1.73 -9.35 16.81
C THR A 226 0.41 -8.94 17.46
N ASN A 227 -0.05 -7.70 17.28
CA ASN A 227 -1.33 -7.23 17.83
C ASN A 227 -2.56 -8.02 17.32
N ILE A 228 -2.51 -8.55 16.09
CA ILE A 228 -3.58 -9.37 15.52
C ILE A 228 -3.51 -10.79 16.08
N LEU A 229 -2.29 -11.32 16.26
CA LEU A 229 -2.08 -12.65 16.83
C LEU A 229 -2.47 -12.71 18.31
N VAL A 230 -2.22 -11.64 19.07
CA VAL A 230 -2.66 -11.54 20.46
C VAL A 230 -4.18 -11.62 20.56
N ASP A 231 -4.92 -10.95 19.68
CA ASP A 231 -6.38 -11.09 19.64
C ASP A 231 -6.81 -12.53 19.30
N ALA A 232 -6.14 -13.17 18.33
CA ALA A 232 -6.43 -14.57 18.00
C ALA A 232 -6.15 -15.52 19.18
N LEU A 233 -5.11 -15.24 19.97
CA LEU A 233 -4.79 -15.98 21.18
C LEU A 233 -5.84 -15.76 22.28
N ILE A 234 -6.24 -14.50 22.51
CA ILE A 234 -7.29 -14.12 23.47
C ILE A 234 -8.60 -14.82 23.12
N ASP A 235 -9.01 -14.82 21.85
CA ASP A 235 -10.23 -15.48 21.40
C ASP A 235 -10.19 -16.99 21.67
N ARG A 236 -9.05 -17.65 21.44
CA ARG A 236 -8.89 -19.08 21.75
C ARG A 236 -8.88 -19.40 23.24
N ILE A 237 -8.30 -18.51 24.05
CA ILE A 237 -8.37 -18.61 25.51
C ILE A 237 -9.83 -18.47 25.96
N ALA A 238 -10.56 -17.50 25.43
CA ALA A 238 -11.98 -17.28 25.73
C ALA A 238 -12.84 -18.49 25.33
N GLU A 239 -12.60 -19.10 24.16
CA GLU A 239 -13.26 -20.33 23.72
C GLU A 239 -13.01 -21.49 24.70
N LYS A 240 -11.76 -21.69 25.16
CA LYS A 240 -11.44 -22.70 26.16
C LYS A 240 -12.04 -22.42 27.54
N LEU A 241 -12.19 -21.15 27.91
CA LEU A 241 -12.88 -20.72 29.13
C LEU A 241 -14.41 -20.84 29.01
N GLN A 242 -14.94 -21.29 27.86
CA GLN A 242 -16.37 -21.38 27.56
C GLN A 242 -17.09 -20.04 27.72
N LEU A 243 -16.37 -18.94 27.52
CA LEU A 243 -16.97 -17.61 27.53
C LEU A 243 -17.79 -17.44 26.25
N VAL A 244 -19.05 -17.04 26.40
CA VAL A 244 -19.92 -16.75 25.26
C VAL A 244 -19.39 -15.50 24.55
N SER A 245 -18.73 -15.70 23.41
CA SER A 245 -18.13 -14.66 22.58
C SER A 245 -19.16 -13.66 22.00
N GLU A 246 -20.46 -13.88 22.16
CA GLU A 246 -21.52 -13.12 21.48
C GLU A 246 -22.02 -11.88 22.26
N ALA A 247 -21.57 -11.66 23.50
CA ALA A 247 -22.05 -10.53 24.30
C ALA A 247 -21.38 -9.18 23.99
N SER A 248 -20.31 -9.15 23.18
CA SER A 248 -19.84 -7.90 22.59
C SER A 248 -20.48 -7.73 21.22
N LEU A 249 -21.63 -7.08 21.19
CA LEU A 249 -22.17 -6.47 19.97
C LEU A 249 -21.04 -5.66 19.32
N ASP A 250 -20.41 -6.23 18.28
CA ASP A 250 -19.29 -5.66 17.54
C ASP A 250 -19.81 -4.51 16.66
N ILE A 251 -20.25 -3.42 17.30
CA ILE A 251 -20.76 -2.20 16.66
C ILE A 251 -19.66 -1.56 15.76
N ARG A 252 -18.40 -2.02 15.84
CA ARG A 252 -17.25 -1.49 15.07
C ARG A 252 -16.54 -2.51 14.16
N GLY A 253 -16.89 -3.79 14.15
CA GLY A 253 -16.21 -4.82 13.35
C GLY A 253 -14.72 -4.99 13.70
N GLN A 254 -14.34 -4.69 14.94
CA GLN A 254 -12.93 -4.55 15.39
C GLN A 254 -12.39 -5.82 16.04
N GLY A 255 -13.21 -6.59 16.77
CA GLY A 255 -12.78 -7.81 17.46
C GLY A 255 -12.60 -9.01 16.52
N SER A 256 -13.30 -9.03 15.38
CA SER A 256 -13.35 -10.19 14.47
C SER A 256 -12.32 -10.17 13.33
N PHE A 257 -11.41 -9.19 13.28
CA PHE A 257 -10.53 -9.05 12.12
C PHE A 257 -9.61 -10.25 11.89
N HIS A 258 -9.04 -10.81 12.95
CA HIS A 258 -8.21 -12.01 12.87
C HIS A 258 -9.00 -13.23 12.33
N LYS A 259 -10.27 -13.40 12.74
CA LYS A 259 -11.19 -14.42 12.18
C LYS A 259 -11.42 -14.24 10.68
N VAL A 260 -11.61 -12.99 10.23
CA VAL A 260 -11.77 -12.69 8.79
C VAL A 260 -10.51 -13.01 8.00
N LEU A 261 -9.33 -12.66 8.52
CA LEU A 261 -8.04 -13.01 7.90
C LEU A 261 -7.91 -14.53 7.73
N LEU A 262 -8.15 -15.27 8.80
CA LEU A 262 -8.07 -16.73 8.79
C LEU A 262 -9.09 -17.36 7.84
N SER A 263 -10.33 -16.87 7.82
CA SER A 263 -11.35 -17.33 6.87
C SER A 263 -10.94 -17.10 5.42
N LYS A 264 -10.39 -15.93 5.08
CA LYS A 264 -9.94 -15.64 3.71
C LYS A 264 -8.71 -16.46 3.32
N ALA A 265 -7.82 -16.75 4.26
CA ALA A 265 -6.68 -17.63 4.04
C ALA A 265 -7.14 -19.06 3.73
N ARG A 266 -8.13 -19.58 4.48
CA ARG A 266 -8.75 -20.89 4.25
C ARG A 266 -9.44 -20.98 2.87
N ASP A 267 -10.07 -19.90 2.43
CA ASP A 267 -10.65 -19.77 1.09
C ASP A 267 -9.60 -19.61 -0.04
N LYS A 268 -8.29 -19.61 0.28
CA LYS A 268 -7.18 -19.33 -0.65
C LYS A 268 -7.26 -17.97 -1.33
N LYS A 269 -8.01 -17.02 -0.76
CA LYS A 269 -8.14 -15.65 -1.27
C LYS A 269 -6.95 -14.76 -0.90
N LEU A 270 -6.17 -15.16 0.10
CA LEU A 270 -4.94 -14.51 0.51
C LEU A 270 -3.98 -15.55 1.10
N GLN A 271 -2.74 -15.14 1.27
CA GLN A 271 -1.71 -15.90 1.96
C GLN A 271 -1.27 -15.16 3.22
N LEU A 272 -1.04 -15.88 4.32
CA LEU A 272 -0.57 -15.32 5.58
C LEU A 272 0.88 -15.73 5.84
N TRP A 273 1.68 -14.81 6.36
CA TRP A 273 3.05 -15.10 6.77
C TRP A 273 3.41 -14.37 8.05
N LEU A 274 4.24 -15.04 8.86
CA LEU A 274 4.70 -14.59 10.18
C LEU A 274 6.23 -14.50 10.18
N PRO A 275 6.82 -13.29 10.17
CA PRO A 275 8.24 -13.09 10.35
C PRO A 275 8.74 -13.61 11.71
N ASN A 276 10.03 -13.92 11.83
CA ASN A 276 10.59 -14.41 13.09
C ASN A 276 10.42 -13.40 14.24
N VAL A 277 10.52 -12.10 13.95
CA VAL A 277 10.32 -11.03 14.96
C VAL A 277 8.94 -11.14 15.61
N VAL A 278 7.89 -11.35 14.82
CA VAL A 278 6.50 -11.49 15.31
C VAL A 278 6.33 -12.78 16.13
N GLN A 279 6.97 -13.87 15.70
CA GLN A 279 6.92 -15.15 16.44
C GLN A 279 7.59 -15.03 17.81
N GLN A 280 8.75 -14.35 17.87
CA GLN A 280 9.48 -14.11 19.11
C GLN A 280 8.71 -13.18 20.06
N GLU A 281 8.07 -12.13 19.55
CA GLU A 281 7.23 -11.24 20.36
C GLU A 281 6.04 -11.98 20.98
N LEU A 282 5.32 -12.78 20.19
CA LEU A 282 4.21 -13.58 20.73
C LEU A 282 4.68 -14.55 21.82
N ALA A 283 5.83 -15.21 21.62
CA ALA A 283 6.43 -16.09 22.63
C ALA A 283 6.83 -15.33 23.91
N GLY A 284 7.32 -14.10 23.77
CA GLY A 284 7.61 -13.20 24.88
C GLY A 284 6.35 -12.83 25.67
N ILE A 285 5.27 -12.47 24.97
CA ILE A 285 3.96 -12.13 25.58
C ILE A 285 3.38 -13.32 26.33
N VAL A 286 3.44 -14.52 25.75
CA VAL A 286 2.99 -15.77 26.40
C VAL A 286 3.79 -16.08 27.66
N SER A 287 5.06 -15.67 27.71
CA SER A 287 5.90 -15.83 28.89
C SER A 287 5.56 -14.81 30.00
N GLY A 288 4.98 -13.66 29.65
CA GLY A 288 4.48 -12.63 30.56
C GLY A 288 3.02 -12.84 30.97
N THR A 289 2.73 -13.97 31.63
CA THR A 289 1.38 -14.48 31.93
C THR A 289 0.45 -13.47 32.62
N ASP A 290 0.99 -12.60 33.47
CA ASP A 290 0.19 -11.69 34.30
C ASP A 290 -0.53 -10.61 33.46
N SER A 291 0.10 -10.15 32.38
CA SER A 291 -0.47 -9.14 31.48
C SER A 291 -1.66 -9.69 30.66
N LEU A 292 -1.57 -10.95 30.23
CA LEU A 292 -2.65 -11.65 29.54
C LEU A 292 -3.76 -12.04 30.51
N ARG A 293 -3.38 -12.44 31.73
CA ARG A 293 -4.32 -12.84 32.79
C ARG A 293 -5.23 -11.69 33.20
N SER A 294 -4.66 -10.49 33.34
CA SER A 294 -5.43 -9.31 33.74
C SER A 294 -6.61 -8.97 32.79
N ARG A 295 -6.54 -9.39 31.52
CA ARG A 295 -7.65 -9.21 30.56
C ARG A 295 -8.87 -10.09 30.85
N PHE A 296 -8.73 -11.08 31.72
CA PHE A 296 -9.81 -12.00 32.12
C PHE A 296 -10.17 -11.87 33.60
N ASP A 297 -9.64 -10.88 34.32
CA ASP A 297 -9.91 -10.68 35.75
C ASP A 297 -11.40 -10.39 36.03
N ASP A 298 -12.07 -9.68 35.12
CA ASP A 298 -13.49 -9.37 35.20
C ASP A 298 -14.41 -10.49 34.65
N ALA A 299 -13.82 -11.57 34.11
CA ALA A 299 -14.59 -12.66 33.53
C ALA A 299 -15.10 -13.60 34.63
N LEU A 300 -16.41 -13.92 34.61
CA LEU A 300 -17.04 -14.86 35.55
C LEU A 300 -16.65 -16.31 35.23
N VAL A 301 -15.38 -16.67 35.48
CA VAL A 301 -14.83 -18.01 35.22
C VAL A 301 -14.33 -18.64 36.51
N SER A 302 -14.44 -19.96 36.61
CA SER A 302 -13.94 -20.68 37.78
C SER A 302 -12.41 -20.51 37.92
N PRO A 303 -11.89 -20.17 39.12
CA PRO A 303 -10.45 -19.93 39.33
C PRO A 303 -9.58 -21.12 38.94
N LYS A 304 -10.07 -22.36 39.17
CA LYS A 304 -9.37 -23.60 38.81
C LYS A 304 -9.21 -23.76 37.29
N LEU A 305 -10.24 -23.41 36.51
CA LEU A 305 -10.18 -23.46 35.05
C LEU A 305 -9.22 -22.39 34.52
N LEU A 306 -9.26 -21.19 35.10
CA LEU A 306 -8.38 -20.09 34.75
C LEU A 306 -6.90 -20.45 35.02
N GLU A 307 -6.58 -21.00 36.19
CA GLU A 307 -5.23 -21.49 36.50
C GLU A 307 -4.78 -22.62 35.57
N SER A 308 -5.69 -23.53 35.18
CA SER A 308 -5.36 -24.62 34.26
C SER A 308 -5.05 -24.15 32.83
N ILE A 309 -5.69 -23.06 32.37
CA ILE A 309 -5.49 -22.52 31.03
C ILE A 309 -4.27 -21.60 30.99
N PHE A 310 -4.05 -20.83 32.06
CA PHE A 310 -2.87 -19.98 32.24
C PHE A 310 -1.61 -20.75 32.70
N ASP A 311 -1.65 -22.09 32.74
CA ASP A 311 -0.44 -22.90 32.83
C ASP A 311 0.45 -22.63 31.61
N GLN A 312 1.77 -22.57 31.84
CA GLN A 312 2.72 -22.16 30.83
C GLN A 312 2.73 -23.15 29.64
N LYS A 313 2.46 -24.43 29.89
CA LYS A 313 2.41 -25.45 28.84
C LYS A 313 1.17 -25.28 27.95
N THR A 314 0.01 -25.01 28.55
CA THR A 314 -1.25 -24.83 27.82
C THR A 314 -1.24 -23.54 27.01
N LEU A 315 -0.73 -22.44 27.58
CA LEU A 315 -0.58 -21.17 26.84
C LEU A 315 0.38 -21.29 25.67
N ARG A 316 1.53 -21.94 25.84
CA ARG A 316 2.47 -22.19 24.74
C ARG A 316 1.85 -23.03 23.63
N SER A 317 1.16 -24.11 23.98
CA SER A 317 0.43 -24.93 22.99
C SER A 317 -0.62 -24.12 22.23
N LEU A 318 -1.38 -23.26 22.92
CA LEU A 318 -2.36 -22.38 22.27
C LEU A 318 -1.69 -21.40 21.31
N ALA A 319 -0.57 -20.81 21.70
CA ALA A 319 0.20 -19.89 20.88
C ALA A 319 0.81 -20.59 19.65
N ASP A 320 1.40 -21.77 19.82
CA ASP A 320 1.92 -22.58 18.72
C ASP A 320 0.84 -22.93 17.69
N ASP A 321 -0.35 -23.28 18.16
CA ASP A 321 -1.49 -23.53 17.29
C ASP A 321 -1.92 -22.24 16.55
N VAL A 322 -1.78 -21.05 17.15
CA VAL A 322 -2.09 -19.76 16.48
C VAL A 322 -1.04 -19.49 15.42
N LEU A 323 0.24 -19.62 15.75
CA LEU A 323 1.34 -19.45 14.80
C LEU A 323 1.18 -20.37 13.59
N LYS A 324 0.76 -21.62 13.81
CA LYS A 324 0.52 -22.59 12.74
C LYS A 324 -0.64 -22.19 11.82
N ASP A 325 -1.76 -21.72 12.39
CA ASP A 325 -2.95 -21.34 11.63
C ASP A 325 -2.73 -20.08 10.78
N TYR A 326 -1.94 -19.13 11.30
CA TYR A 326 -1.68 -17.84 10.67
C TYR A 326 -0.41 -17.82 9.80
N ASN A 327 0.18 -18.98 9.50
CA ASN A 327 1.35 -19.10 8.65
C ASN A 327 1.09 -20.07 7.49
N THR A 328 0.48 -19.56 6.42
CA THR A 328 0.09 -20.36 5.24
C THR A 328 1.11 -20.27 4.10
N TRP A 329 1.99 -19.28 4.11
CA TRP A 329 3.03 -19.07 3.10
C TRP A 329 4.42 -19.21 3.70
N ARG A 330 5.31 -19.83 2.94
CA ARG A 330 6.72 -19.98 3.33
C ARG A 330 7.61 -19.37 2.25
N PRO A 331 8.54 -18.46 2.62
CA PRO A 331 9.50 -17.94 1.66
C PRO A 331 10.39 -19.09 1.16
N LEU A 332 10.68 -19.07 -0.15
CA LEU A 332 11.69 -19.96 -0.74
C LEU A 332 13.11 -19.50 -0.38
N ASN A 333 13.28 -18.18 -0.19
CA ASN A 333 14.52 -17.57 0.24
C ASN A 333 14.60 -17.58 1.77
N LEU A 334 15.57 -18.31 2.32
CA LEU A 334 15.79 -18.39 3.76
C LEU A 334 16.47 -17.13 4.32
N GLU A 335 17.16 -16.36 3.47
CA GLU A 335 17.89 -15.14 3.83
C GLU A 335 17.00 -13.89 3.68
N LEU A 336 15.69 -14.06 3.43
CA LEU A 336 14.78 -12.95 3.14
C LEU A 336 14.74 -11.90 4.27
N GLU A 337 14.76 -12.34 5.52
CA GLU A 337 14.76 -11.43 6.67
C GLU A 337 16.12 -10.72 6.83
N ASP A 338 17.22 -11.38 6.48
CA ASP A 338 18.56 -10.77 6.49
C ASP A 338 18.72 -9.73 5.37
N GLU A 339 18.21 -10.03 4.16
CA GLU A 339 18.14 -9.09 3.05
C GLU A 339 17.23 -7.88 3.37
N ALA A 340 16.13 -8.13 4.09
CA ALA A 340 15.25 -7.06 4.54
C ALA A 340 15.96 -6.10 5.50
N ALA A 341 16.92 -6.60 6.29
CA ALA A 341 17.79 -5.82 7.16
C ALA A 341 18.99 -5.18 6.44
N SER A 342 18.99 -5.14 5.11
CA SER A 342 20.03 -4.46 4.34
C SER A 342 20.15 -2.97 4.70
N PRO A 343 21.36 -2.37 4.57
CA PRO A 343 21.55 -0.95 4.87
C PRO A 343 20.71 -0.05 3.96
N GLU A 344 20.48 -0.46 2.71
CA GLU A 344 19.66 0.27 1.75
C GLU A 344 18.20 0.39 2.20
N ASN A 345 17.58 -0.73 2.61
CA ASN A 345 16.21 -0.74 3.13
C ASN A 345 16.10 0.03 4.44
N THR A 346 17.10 -0.10 5.31
CA THR A 346 17.15 0.62 6.59
C THR A 346 17.20 2.14 6.35
N LEU A 347 18.08 2.60 5.46
CA LEU A 347 18.18 4.01 5.10
C LEU A 347 16.89 4.54 4.46
N ALA A 348 16.26 3.77 3.57
CA ALA A 348 15.00 4.15 2.94
C ALA A 348 13.87 4.34 3.97
N ILE A 349 13.81 3.47 4.98
CA ILE A 349 12.85 3.59 6.08
C ILE A 349 13.20 4.78 6.97
N GLU A 350 14.46 4.96 7.35
CA GLU A 350 14.88 6.11 8.18
C GLU A 350 14.62 7.46 7.50
N GLU A 351 14.85 7.55 6.19
CA GLU A 351 14.53 8.73 5.40
C GLU A 351 13.01 8.98 5.39
N PHE A 352 12.21 7.93 5.20
CA PHE A 352 10.75 8.03 5.25
C PHE A 352 10.23 8.50 6.62
N LEU A 353 10.76 7.92 7.70
CA LEU A 353 10.39 8.31 9.06
C LEU A 353 10.79 9.76 9.34
N SER A 354 11.97 10.18 8.86
CA SER A 354 12.44 11.57 8.95
C SER A 354 11.52 12.54 8.19
N GLN A 355 11.06 12.17 6.98
CA GLN A 355 10.10 12.98 6.21
C GLN A 355 8.70 13.01 6.86
N SER A 356 8.34 11.98 7.61
CA SER A 356 7.05 11.83 8.29
C SER A 356 7.07 12.27 9.76
N THR A 357 8.11 12.99 10.19
CA THR A 357 8.35 13.33 11.61
C THR A 357 7.14 14.00 12.26
N GLU A 358 6.49 14.95 11.59
CA GLU A 358 5.31 15.66 12.13
C GLU A 358 4.16 14.72 12.54
N ILE A 359 3.92 13.67 11.74
CA ILE A 359 2.85 12.68 12.04
C ILE A 359 3.25 11.85 13.26
N TYR A 360 4.51 11.42 13.30
CA TYR A 360 5.02 10.63 14.42
C TYR A 360 5.15 11.46 15.70
N GLU A 361 5.37 12.77 15.62
CA GLU A 361 5.29 13.68 16.77
C GLU A 361 3.86 13.77 17.33
N GLU A 362 2.84 13.82 16.49
CA GLU A 362 1.44 13.74 16.96
C GLU A 362 1.13 12.38 17.61
N ILE A 363 1.59 11.29 17.00
CA ILE A 363 1.48 9.94 17.60
C ILE A 363 2.17 9.91 18.95
N THR A 364 3.35 10.52 19.05
CA THR A 364 4.14 10.62 20.28
C THR A 364 3.40 11.41 21.36
N ALA A 365 2.89 12.60 21.02
CA ALA A 365 2.15 13.45 21.94
C ALA A 365 0.93 12.72 22.51
N MET A 366 0.29 11.87 21.71
CA MET A 366 -0.85 11.07 22.13
C MET A 366 -0.46 9.83 22.93
N LYS A 367 0.53 9.05 22.51
CA LYS A 367 1.02 7.88 23.27
C LYS A 367 1.52 8.30 24.67
N ARG A 368 2.12 9.50 24.79
CA ARG A 368 2.50 10.13 26.07
C ARG A 368 1.35 10.38 27.06
N THR A 369 0.11 10.49 26.60
CA THR A 369 -1.06 10.59 27.51
C THR A 369 -1.39 9.27 28.21
N ARG A 370 -0.81 8.14 27.76
CA ARG A 370 -1.09 6.78 28.27
C ARG A 370 0.12 6.11 28.95
N GLY A 371 1.29 6.75 28.96
CA GLY A 371 2.53 6.24 29.58
C GLY A 371 3.80 6.78 28.90
N GLU A 372 4.99 6.47 29.43
CA GLU A 372 6.27 6.75 28.77
C GLU A 372 6.64 5.60 27.81
N PRO A 373 6.67 5.83 26.50
CA PRO A 373 6.98 4.80 25.51
C PRO A 373 8.49 4.61 25.35
N ILE A 374 8.90 3.36 25.05
CA ILE A 374 10.28 2.96 24.75
C ILE A 374 10.65 3.48 23.35
N ARG A 375 11.83 4.10 23.20
CA ARG A 375 12.18 4.97 22.07
C ARG A 375 13.27 4.40 21.18
N THR A 376 13.26 4.77 19.90
CA THR A 376 14.46 4.73 19.04
C THR A 376 14.88 6.16 18.66
N VAL A 377 16.18 6.44 18.76
CA VAL A 377 16.75 7.75 18.42
C VAL A 377 17.25 7.67 16.99
N ILE A 378 16.63 8.43 16.09
CA ILE A 378 17.06 8.55 14.68
C ILE A 378 17.53 10.00 14.48
N ASN A 379 18.77 10.20 14.05
CA ASN A 379 19.35 11.53 13.80
C ASN A 379 19.21 12.53 14.97
N GLY A 380 19.30 12.04 16.22
CA GLY A 380 19.17 12.86 17.42
C GLY A 380 17.74 13.30 17.76
N LYS A 381 16.73 12.79 17.03
CA LYS A 381 15.30 12.99 17.31
C LYS A 381 14.69 11.67 17.79
N ASP A 382 13.84 11.75 18.80
CA ASP A 382 13.00 10.64 19.24
C ASP A 382 11.87 10.45 18.21
N ILE A 383 11.99 9.45 17.34
CA ILE A 383 11.04 9.21 16.24
C ILE A 383 10.46 7.78 16.39
N TYR A 384 9.14 7.65 16.26
CA TYR A 384 8.45 6.36 16.15
C TYR A 384 8.65 5.76 14.75
N PRO A 385 8.66 4.41 14.59
CA PRO A 385 8.13 3.38 15.50
C PRO A 385 9.20 2.55 16.27
N GLU A 386 8.76 1.52 17.01
CA GLU A 386 9.65 0.63 17.76
C GLU A 386 10.54 -0.23 16.83
N ALA A 387 11.61 -0.82 17.38
CA ALA A 387 12.54 -1.63 16.57
C ALA A 387 11.86 -2.81 15.83
N PRO A 388 10.93 -3.56 16.45
CA PRO A 388 10.21 -4.63 15.77
C PRO A 388 9.35 -4.14 14.59
N ASP A 389 8.66 -3.01 14.74
CA ASP A 389 7.86 -2.42 13.67
C ASP A 389 8.72 -2.02 12.47
N ARG A 390 9.92 -1.46 12.71
CA ARG A 390 10.87 -1.12 11.63
C ARG A 390 11.34 -2.37 10.88
N ILE A 391 11.53 -3.48 11.58
CA ILE A 391 11.86 -4.77 10.95
C ILE A 391 10.70 -5.21 10.04
N ILE A 392 9.46 -5.15 10.52
CA ILE A 392 8.27 -5.48 9.71
C ILE A 392 8.18 -4.55 8.47
N MET A 393 8.46 -3.26 8.63
CA MET A 393 8.52 -2.31 7.50
C MET A 393 9.60 -2.69 6.47
N GLY A 394 10.80 -3.06 6.92
CA GLY A 394 11.91 -3.50 6.05
C GLY A 394 11.57 -4.76 5.28
N ILE A 395 10.96 -5.72 5.96
CA ILE A 395 10.50 -6.96 5.36
C ILE A 395 9.41 -6.70 4.32
N ALA A 396 8.42 -5.86 4.63
CA ALA A 396 7.35 -5.51 3.70
C ALA A 396 7.88 -4.80 2.45
N LEU A 397 8.84 -3.88 2.63
CA LEU A 397 9.56 -3.22 1.54
C LEU A 397 10.29 -4.23 0.64
N GLN A 398 11.11 -5.11 1.24
CA GLN A 398 11.86 -6.12 0.49
C GLN A 398 10.94 -7.06 -0.29
N LEU A 399 9.83 -7.51 0.31
CA LEU A 399 8.85 -8.36 -0.38
C LEU A 399 8.14 -7.62 -1.52
N ALA A 400 7.90 -6.31 -1.38
CA ALA A 400 7.22 -5.52 -2.40
C ALA A 400 8.11 -5.28 -3.64
N THR A 401 9.42 -5.17 -3.47
CA THR A 401 10.37 -5.02 -4.59
C THR A 401 10.64 -6.33 -5.32
N GLN A 402 10.36 -7.48 -4.69
CA GLN A 402 10.57 -8.79 -5.28
C GLN A 402 9.40 -9.28 -6.15
N PRO A 403 9.66 -10.06 -7.21
CA PRO A 403 8.64 -10.74 -8.00
C PRO A 403 8.25 -12.08 -7.35
N LEU A 404 7.43 -12.04 -6.29
CA LEU A 404 6.99 -13.25 -5.58
C LEU A 404 6.10 -14.11 -6.49
N GLN A 405 6.23 -15.44 -6.46
CA GLN A 405 5.44 -16.30 -7.36
C GLN A 405 3.95 -16.29 -6.97
N GLU A 406 3.07 -16.04 -7.94
CA GLU A 406 1.59 -16.12 -7.82
C GLU A 406 0.92 -15.13 -6.86
N LEU A 407 1.71 -14.30 -6.18
CA LEU A 407 1.23 -13.27 -5.26
C LEU A 407 0.98 -11.94 -5.97
N GLY A 408 -0.08 -11.26 -5.60
CA GLY A 408 -0.50 -9.98 -6.17
C GLY A 408 0.21 -8.81 -5.52
N THR A 409 0.00 -8.61 -4.22
CA THR A 409 0.53 -7.47 -3.48
C THR A 409 0.97 -7.92 -2.09
N VAL A 410 1.75 -7.10 -1.41
CA VAL A 410 2.20 -7.32 -0.03
C VAL A 410 1.39 -6.40 0.87
N LEU A 411 0.84 -6.94 1.94
CA LEU A 411 0.06 -6.21 2.93
C LEU A 411 0.60 -6.46 4.33
N VAL A 412 0.53 -5.46 5.20
CA VAL A 412 0.73 -5.63 6.65
C VAL A 412 -0.61 -5.55 7.35
N ALA A 413 -1.00 -6.61 8.06
CA ALA A 413 -2.20 -6.65 8.87
C ALA A 413 -1.88 -6.20 10.30
N THR A 414 -2.23 -4.95 10.63
CA THR A 414 -1.88 -4.30 11.90
C THR A 414 -2.93 -3.27 12.27
N ARG A 415 -3.12 -3.05 13.57
CA ARG A 415 -3.94 -1.95 14.10
C ARG A 415 -3.11 -0.81 14.68
N ASP A 416 -1.78 -0.90 14.65
CA ASP A 416 -0.94 0.14 15.23
C ASP A 416 -1.10 1.48 14.47
N GLY A 417 -1.12 2.58 15.22
CA GLY A 417 -1.10 3.93 14.67
C GLY A 417 0.14 4.16 13.79
N ASP A 418 1.25 3.50 14.16
CA ASP A 418 2.55 3.62 13.50
C ASP A 418 2.49 3.19 12.02
N PHE A 419 1.65 2.21 11.70
CA PHE A 419 1.37 1.83 10.31
C PHE A 419 0.12 2.53 9.76
N THR A 420 -0.97 2.54 10.53
CA THR A 420 -2.30 2.84 9.98
C THR A 420 -2.50 4.31 9.62
N LEU A 421 -1.78 5.25 10.24
CA LEU A 421 -1.88 6.68 9.93
C LEU A 421 -1.19 7.01 8.60
N VAL A 422 0.00 6.47 8.39
CA VAL A 422 0.82 6.63 7.18
C VAL A 422 0.58 5.57 6.12
N ALA A 423 -0.47 4.74 6.25
CA ALA A 423 -0.73 3.59 5.40
C ALA A 423 -0.68 3.85 3.88
N ARG A 424 -1.13 5.03 3.44
CA ARG A 424 -1.11 5.39 2.01
C ARG A 424 0.26 5.85 1.54
N ALA A 425 1.05 6.44 2.43
CA ALA A 425 2.42 6.84 2.10
C ALA A 425 3.31 5.61 1.90
N PHE A 426 3.17 4.58 2.75
CA PHE A 426 3.80 3.28 2.55
C PHE A 426 3.41 2.63 1.22
N GLU A 427 2.12 2.66 0.87
CA GLU A 427 1.64 2.18 -0.42
C GLU A 427 2.33 2.93 -1.55
N GLU A 428 2.29 4.26 -1.58
CA GLU A 428 2.87 5.03 -2.68
C GLU A 428 4.40 4.93 -2.81
N GLN A 429 5.13 4.91 -1.68
CA GLN A 429 6.58 4.97 -1.67
C GLN A 429 7.25 3.60 -1.76
N PHE A 430 6.71 2.60 -1.07
CA PHE A 430 7.32 1.27 -0.96
C PHE A 430 6.52 0.16 -1.65
N GLY A 431 5.26 0.44 -2.04
CA GLY A 431 4.48 -0.49 -2.85
C GLY A 431 3.75 -1.59 -2.06
N PHE A 432 3.79 -1.58 -0.73
CA PHE A 432 3.00 -2.47 0.13
C PHE A 432 1.84 -1.71 0.79
N GLY A 433 0.72 -2.41 1.03
CA GLY A 433 -0.47 -1.85 1.67
C GLY A 433 -0.58 -2.20 3.15
N ILE A 434 -1.55 -1.58 3.83
CA ILE A 434 -1.88 -1.90 5.24
C ILE A 434 -3.37 -2.24 5.36
N ALA A 435 -3.65 -3.32 6.09
CA ALA A 435 -4.99 -3.81 6.38
C ALA A 435 -5.26 -3.76 7.90
N LYS A 436 -6.08 -2.79 8.33
CA LYS A 436 -6.41 -2.59 9.75
C LYS A 436 -7.70 -3.26 10.21
N ASN A 437 -8.56 -3.62 9.25
CA ASN A 437 -9.85 -4.27 9.47
C ASN A 437 -10.35 -4.95 8.19
N SER A 438 -11.45 -5.70 8.33
CA SER A 438 -12.11 -6.41 7.23
C SER A 438 -12.44 -5.51 6.04
N ARG A 439 -12.91 -4.28 6.28
CA ARG A 439 -13.21 -3.30 5.23
C ARG A 439 -11.97 -2.91 4.42
N SER A 440 -10.85 -2.64 5.08
CA SER A 440 -9.59 -2.32 4.41
C SER A 440 -9.03 -3.52 3.64
N LEU A 441 -9.16 -4.73 4.18
CA LEU A 441 -8.73 -5.97 3.52
C LEU A 441 -9.56 -6.27 2.25
N ASN A 442 -10.87 -5.99 2.27
CA ASN A 442 -11.76 -6.20 1.13
C ASN A 442 -11.36 -5.39 -0.11
N ALA A 443 -10.65 -4.26 0.05
CA ALA A 443 -10.13 -3.50 -1.07
C ALA A 443 -9.09 -4.28 -1.90
N TRP A 444 -8.47 -5.31 -1.31
CA TRP A 444 -7.35 -6.06 -1.87
C TRP A 444 -7.68 -7.50 -2.25
N THR A 445 -8.88 -7.97 -1.94
CA THR A 445 -9.26 -9.40 -2.01
C THR A 445 -10.54 -9.60 -2.82
N LYS A 446 -10.66 -8.85 -3.93
CA LYS A 446 -11.83 -8.85 -4.83
C LYS A 446 -12.01 -10.16 -5.58
#